data_AF-A0A850CC94-F1
#
_entry.id   AF-A0A850CC94-F1
#
_cell.length_a   1.000
_cell.length_b   1.000
_cell.length_c   1.000
_cell.angle_alpha   90.00
_cell.angle_beta   90.00
_cell.angle_gamma   90.00
#
_symmetry.space_group_name_H-M   'P 1'
#
loop_
_entity.id
_entity.type
_entity.pdbx_description
1 polymer ?
#
loop_
_entity_poly.entity_id
_entity_poly.type
_entity_poly.pdbx_seq_one_letter_code
_entity_poly.pdbx_strand_id
1 'polypeptide(L)'
;MSAETLRRAAALMRERAASANGGPWSAEAIGSEGHRVYGAAAVGITPRHKRRPVVAACTWEPFEAGRSDAVHIASWHPDVALAVAGWLDSEAKYLEDFDIAADATTRHALTVACAYLGEETS
;
A
#
# COMPACT_ATOMS: atom_id res chain seq x y z
N MET A 1 10.13 15.48 -13.69
CA MET A 1 9.80 14.27 -12.89
C MET A 1 10.29 13.05 -13.66
N SER A 2 11.15 12.22 -13.06
CA SER A 2 12.08 11.34 -13.78
C SER A 2 11.91 9.85 -13.44
N ALA A 3 12.55 8.98 -14.23
CA ALA A 3 12.71 7.55 -13.94
C ALA A 3 13.31 7.29 -12.54
N GLU A 4 14.13 8.20 -12.02
CA GLU A 4 14.66 8.14 -10.66
C GLU A 4 13.56 8.24 -9.60
N THR A 5 12.58 9.14 -9.77
CA THR A 5 11.43 9.26 -8.85
C THR A 5 10.67 7.94 -8.75
N LEU A 6 10.42 7.29 -9.89
CA LEU A 6 9.75 5.99 -9.95
C LEU A 6 10.52 4.91 -9.18
N ARG A 7 11.84 4.82 -9.38
CA ARG A 7 12.70 3.86 -8.66
C ARG A 7 12.78 4.12 -7.18
N ARG A 8 12.90 5.38 -6.76
CA ARG A 8 12.91 5.76 -5.33
C ARG A 8 11.63 5.30 -4.65
N ALA A 9 10.48 5.55 -5.28
CA ALA A 9 9.19 5.08 -4.78
C ALA A 9 9.12 3.55 -4.75
N ALA A 10 9.52 2.86 -5.82
CA ALA A 10 9.52 1.41 -5.89
C ALA A 10 10.41 0.76 -4.81
N ALA A 11 11.62 1.29 -4.59
CA ALA A 11 12.53 0.83 -3.56
C ALA A 11 11.92 0.97 -2.16
N LEU A 12 11.35 2.14 -1.86
CA LEU A 12 10.68 2.38 -0.58
C LEU A 12 9.44 1.50 -0.39
N MET A 13 8.66 1.24 -1.44
CA MET A 13 7.54 0.29 -1.41
C MET A 13 8.01 -1.12 -1.03
N ARG A 14 9.10 -1.61 -1.63
CA ARG A 14 9.66 -2.92 -1.29
C ARG A 14 10.20 -2.99 0.13
N GLU A 15 10.91 -1.96 0.57
CA GLU A 15 11.45 -1.88 1.93
C GLU A 15 10.32 -1.97 2.98
N ARG A 16 9.26 -1.18 2.79
CA ARG A 16 8.10 -1.19 3.68
C ARG A 16 7.34 -2.51 3.60
N ALA A 17 7.14 -3.06 2.40
CA ALA A 17 6.47 -4.35 2.22
C ALA A 17 7.23 -5.52 2.88
N ALA A 18 8.56 -5.54 2.78
CA ALA A 18 9.41 -6.55 3.42
C ALA A 18 9.37 -6.46 4.96
N SER A 19 9.13 -5.26 5.50
CA SER A 19 9.04 -5.01 6.94
C SER A 19 7.63 -5.22 7.51
N ALA A 20 6.63 -5.35 6.64
CA ALA A 20 5.23 -5.40 7.01
C ALA A 20 4.78 -6.82 7.41
N ASN A 21 3.73 -6.90 8.23
CA ASN A 21 3.09 -8.18 8.52
C ASN A 21 2.51 -8.78 7.24
N GLY A 22 2.72 -10.08 7.03
CA GLY A 22 2.22 -10.80 5.86
C GLY A 22 0.73 -10.55 5.59
N GLY A 23 0.43 -10.33 4.30
CA GLY A 23 -0.94 -10.24 3.80
C GLY A 23 -1.62 -11.61 3.66
N PRO A 24 -2.90 -11.65 3.26
CA PRO A 24 -3.77 -10.49 3.05
C PRO A 24 -4.16 -9.84 4.38
N TRP A 25 -4.38 -8.53 4.36
CA TRP A 25 -4.93 -7.79 5.49
C TRP A 25 -6.45 -7.75 5.38
N SER A 26 -7.14 -7.71 6.53
CA SER A 26 -8.60 -7.58 6.57
C SER A 26 -9.04 -6.51 7.55
N ALA A 27 -9.97 -5.67 7.11
CA ALA A 27 -10.67 -4.74 7.98
C ALA A 27 -11.80 -5.46 8.72
N GLU A 28 -11.92 -5.20 10.02
CA GLU A 28 -13.00 -5.74 10.86
C GLU A 28 -13.55 -4.64 11.78
N ALA A 29 -14.86 -4.69 12.01
CA ALA A 29 -15.52 -3.86 13.02
C ALA A 29 -15.35 -4.47 14.41
N ILE A 30 -15.01 -3.66 15.41
CA ILE A 30 -14.82 -4.10 16.80
C ILE A 30 -15.92 -3.50 17.66
N GLY A 31 -17.17 -3.88 17.37
CA GLY A 31 -18.34 -3.34 18.07
C GLY A 31 -18.35 -1.81 18.08
N SER A 32 -18.52 -1.22 19.25
CA SER A 32 -18.49 0.24 19.45
C SER A 32 -17.08 0.85 19.47
N GLU A 33 -16.01 0.05 19.44
CA GLU A 33 -14.61 0.53 19.54
C GLU A 33 -14.02 1.03 18.19
N GLY A 34 -14.78 0.96 17.10
CA GLY A 34 -14.34 1.39 15.76
C GLY A 34 -13.90 0.24 14.86
N HIS A 35 -12.94 0.50 13.97
CA HIS A 35 -12.46 -0.48 12.98
C HIS A 35 -10.96 -0.74 13.16
N ARG A 36 -10.53 -2.00 12.97
CA ARG A 36 -9.11 -2.35 12.91
C ARG A 36 -8.79 -3.12 11.64
N VAL A 37 -7.55 -3.01 11.23
CA VAL A 37 -6.96 -3.83 10.18
C VAL A 37 -6.10 -4.90 10.83
N TYR A 38 -6.33 -6.14 10.45
CA TYR A 38 -5.60 -7.29 10.95
C TYR A 38 -4.76 -7.92 9.85
N GLY A 39 -3.55 -8.36 10.20
CA GLY A 39 -2.71 -9.17 9.32
C GLY A 39 -3.22 -10.60 9.19
N ALA A 40 -2.57 -11.39 8.32
CA ALA A 40 -2.89 -12.81 8.19
C ALA A 40 -2.70 -13.55 9.52
N ALA A 41 -3.57 -14.54 9.78
CA ALA A 41 -3.38 -15.44 10.91
C ALA A 41 -2.12 -16.28 10.65
N ALA A 42 -1.30 -16.51 11.69
CA ALA A 42 -0.18 -17.43 11.58
C ALA A 42 -0.70 -18.84 11.24
N VAL A 43 -0.07 -19.49 10.27
CA VAL A 43 -0.42 -20.83 9.80
C VAL A 43 -0.40 -21.82 10.97
N GLY A 44 -1.46 -22.62 11.13
CA GLY A 44 -1.57 -23.64 12.18
C GLY A 44 -2.20 -23.19 13.49
N ILE A 45 -2.73 -21.97 13.57
CA ILE A 45 -3.43 -21.47 14.76
C ILE A 45 -4.95 -21.47 14.53
N THR A 46 -5.68 -22.23 15.36
CA THR A 46 -7.15 -22.31 15.30
C THR A 46 -7.83 -20.99 15.69
N PRO A 47 -8.97 -20.61 15.06
CA PRO A 47 -9.62 -19.30 15.24
C PRO A 47 -10.02 -18.95 16.68
N ARG A 48 -10.22 -19.96 17.54
CA ARG A 48 -10.72 -19.77 18.90
C ARG A 48 -9.70 -19.16 19.86
N HIS A 49 -8.40 -19.26 19.56
CA HIS A 49 -7.34 -18.78 20.44
C HIS A 49 -6.14 -18.31 19.63
N LYS A 50 -6.09 -17.01 19.26
CA LYS A 50 -4.91 -16.12 19.36
C LYS A 50 -5.12 -14.83 18.56
N ARG A 51 -4.58 -13.75 19.12
CA ARG A 51 -4.59 -12.38 18.61
C ARG A 51 -3.96 -12.32 17.23
N ARG A 52 -4.75 -12.04 16.20
CA ARG A 52 -4.20 -11.57 14.91
C ARG A 52 -3.41 -10.28 15.17
N PRO A 53 -2.27 -10.07 14.50
CA PRO A 53 -1.54 -8.82 14.65
C PRO A 53 -2.42 -7.68 14.14
N VAL A 54 -2.61 -6.67 14.97
CA VAL A 54 -3.26 -5.42 14.58
C VAL A 54 -2.26 -4.64 13.73
N VAL A 55 -2.62 -4.37 12.47
CA VAL A 55 -1.84 -3.59 11.51
C VAL A 55 -2.17 -2.10 11.66
N ALA A 56 -3.44 -1.78 11.86
CA ALA A 56 -3.90 -0.41 12.06
C ALA A 56 -5.17 -0.38 12.92
N ALA A 57 -5.40 0.75 13.60
CA ALA A 57 -6.65 1.07 14.27
C ALA A 57 -7.16 2.40 13.72
N CYS A 58 -8.38 2.38 13.18
CA CYS A 58 -9.04 3.55 12.59
C CYS A 58 -10.07 4.08 13.59
N THR A 59 -10.00 5.38 13.88
CA THR A 59 -10.79 6.04 14.93
C THR A 59 -12.28 6.16 14.55
N TRP A 60 -13.08 6.57 15.53
CA TRP A 60 -14.53 6.53 15.50
C TRP A 60 -15.19 7.72 14.81
N GLU A 61 -14.49 8.84 14.59
CA GLU A 61 -15.14 10.07 14.12
C GLU A 61 -14.57 10.59 12.80
N PRO A 62 -15.42 10.71 11.76
CA PRO A 62 -16.77 10.11 11.63
C PRO A 62 -16.71 8.57 11.42
N PHE A 63 -17.68 7.82 11.96
CA PHE A 63 -17.66 6.33 11.98
C PHE A 63 -17.50 5.70 10.59
N GLU A 64 -18.13 6.32 9.59
CA GLU A 64 -18.02 5.91 8.19
C GLU A 64 -16.62 6.16 7.61
N ALA A 65 -15.92 7.20 8.04
CA ALA A 65 -14.53 7.43 7.66
C ALA A 65 -13.63 6.35 8.26
N GLY A 66 -13.80 6.01 9.55
CA GLY A 66 -13.02 4.94 10.18
C GLY A 66 -13.16 3.59 9.49
N ARG A 67 -14.38 3.25 9.02
CA ARG A 67 -14.60 2.04 8.20
C ARG A 67 -13.87 2.13 6.87
N SER A 68 -14.02 3.25 6.17
CA SER A 68 -13.46 3.48 4.84
C SER A 68 -11.93 3.46 4.87
N ASP A 69 -11.32 4.07 5.89
CA ASP A 69 -9.88 4.08 6.12
C ASP A 69 -9.36 2.66 6.36
N ALA A 70 -10.04 1.88 7.21
CA ALA A 70 -9.64 0.51 7.48
C ALA A 70 -9.69 -0.36 6.21
N VAL A 71 -10.75 -0.22 5.40
CA VAL A 71 -10.87 -0.94 4.13
C VAL A 71 -9.80 -0.48 3.14
N HIS A 72 -9.53 0.82 3.05
CA HIS A 72 -8.50 1.38 2.19
C HIS A 72 -7.11 0.86 2.58
N ILE A 73 -6.75 0.91 3.87
CA ILE A 73 -5.48 0.39 4.38
C ILE A 73 -5.35 -1.12 4.10
N ALA A 74 -6.42 -1.90 4.35
CA ALA A 74 -6.40 -3.34 4.09
C ALA A 74 -6.16 -3.68 2.61
N SER A 75 -6.60 -2.82 1.68
CA SER A 75 -6.38 -3.00 0.25
C SER A 75 -4.92 -2.79 -0.19
N TRP A 76 -4.12 -2.09 0.62
CA TRP A 76 -2.69 -1.87 0.40
C TRP A 76 -1.81 -2.88 1.15
N HIS A 77 -2.25 -4.15 1.21
CA HIS A 77 -1.44 -5.21 1.80
C HIS A 77 -0.10 -5.39 1.05
N PRO A 78 0.93 -6.00 1.68
CA PRO A 78 2.30 -5.99 1.17
C PRO A 78 2.45 -6.49 -0.27
N ASP A 79 1.70 -7.52 -0.68
CA ASP A 79 1.77 -8.03 -2.06
C ASP A 79 1.28 -7.02 -3.11
N VAL A 80 0.27 -6.18 -2.76
CA VAL A 80 -0.16 -5.07 -3.63
C VAL A 80 0.94 -4.03 -3.74
N ALA A 81 1.58 -3.66 -2.61
CA ALA A 81 2.70 -2.73 -2.63
C ALA A 81 3.89 -3.26 -3.47
N LEU A 82 4.18 -4.56 -3.41
CA LEU A 82 5.20 -5.21 -4.24
C LEU A 82 4.83 -5.21 -5.73
N ALA A 83 3.56 -5.48 -6.06
CA ALA A 83 3.07 -5.42 -7.43
C ALA A 83 3.19 -4.00 -8.01
N VAL A 84 2.78 -2.98 -7.24
CA VAL A 84 2.93 -1.56 -7.63
C VAL A 84 4.40 -1.19 -7.79
N ALA A 85 5.28 -1.61 -6.88
CA ALA A 85 6.72 -1.39 -7.01
C ALA A 85 7.31 -2.01 -8.28
N GLY A 86 6.88 -3.22 -8.65
CA GLY A 86 7.27 -3.87 -9.90
C GLY A 86 6.81 -3.09 -11.14
N TRP A 87 5.59 -2.58 -11.11
CA TRP A 87 5.06 -1.71 -12.17
C TRP A 87 5.85 -0.40 -12.29
N LEU A 88 6.12 0.30 -11.19
CA LEU A 88 6.89 1.56 -11.19
C LEU A 88 8.31 1.37 -11.77
N ASP A 89 8.98 0.27 -11.44
CA ASP A 89 10.29 -0.04 -12.03
C ASP A 89 10.20 -0.34 -13.54
N SER A 90 9.12 -0.97 -14.00
CA SER A 90 8.88 -1.22 -15.43
C SER A 90 8.72 0.10 -16.18
N GLU A 91 7.95 1.04 -15.64
CA GLU A 91 7.77 2.38 -16.21
C GLU A 91 9.08 3.18 -16.19
N ALA A 92 9.89 3.04 -15.13
CA ALA A 92 11.20 3.68 -15.06
C ALA A 92 12.15 3.21 -16.17
N LYS A 93 12.16 1.90 -16.46
CA LYS A 93 12.95 1.33 -17.56
C LYS A 93 12.43 1.83 -18.91
N TYR A 94 11.11 1.83 -19.09
CA TYR A 94 10.49 2.30 -20.32
C TYR A 94 10.85 3.76 -20.64
N LEU A 95 10.84 4.64 -19.62
CA LEU A 95 11.25 6.04 -19.78
C LEU A 95 12.71 6.21 -20.24
N GLU A 96 13.61 5.35 -19.77
CA GLU A 96 15.03 5.42 -20.14
C GLU A 96 15.32 4.84 -21.51
N ASP A 97 14.68 3.71 -21.84
CA ASP A 97 14.97 2.96 -23.06
C ASP A 97 14.50 3.67 -24.32
N PHE A 98 13.45 4.49 -24.23
CA PHE A 98 12.78 5.05 -25.40
C PHE A 98 12.90 6.57 -25.56
N ASP A 99 13.42 7.31 -24.57
CA ASP A 99 13.53 8.80 -24.58
C ASP A 99 12.29 9.49 -25.19
N ILE A 100 11.12 8.94 -24.87
CA ILE A 100 9.82 9.36 -25.40
C ILE A 100 9.10 10.23 -24.38
N ALA A 101 8.30 11.17 -24.89
CA ALA A 101 7.41 11.96 -24.05
C ALA A 101 6.50 11.03 -23.22
N ALA A 102 6.39 11.30 -21.92
CA ALA A 102 5.60 10.51 -20.99
C ALA A 102 4.14 10.36 -21.48
N ASP A 103 3.77 9.12 -21.77
CA ASP A 103 2.39 8.77 -22.10
C ASP A 103 1.49 8.87 -20.84
N ALA A 104 0.20 8.55 -21.01
CA ALA A 104 -0.74 8.61 -19.89
C ALA A 104 -0.39 7.62 -18.76
N THR A 105 0.18 6.46 -19.09
CA THR A 105 0.55 5.41 -18.13
C THR A 105 1.72 5.88 -17.28
N THR A 106 2.77 6.41 -17.91
CA THR A 106 3.93 6.96 -17.22
C THR A 106 3.55 8.15 -16.34
N ARG A 107 2.62 9.01 -16.79
CA ARG A 107 2.10 10.11 -15.96
C ARG A 107 1.40 9.60 -14.71
N HIS A 108 0.54 8.59 -14.83
CA HIS A 108 -0.09 7.97 -13.65
C HIS A 108 0.94 7.34 -12.70
N ALA A 109 1.97 6.67 -13.25
CA ALA A 109 3.06 6.10 -12.46
C ALA A 109 3.80 7.18 -11.66
N LEU A 110 4.08 8.33 -12.29
CA LEU A 110 4.70 9.48 -11.62
C LEU A 110 3.80 10.05 -10.54
N THR A 111 2.49 10.20 -10.79
CA THR A 111 1.53 10.65 -9.77
C THR A 111 1.53 9.71 -8.55
N VAL A 112 1.50 8.39 -8.78
CA VAL A 112 1.56 7.40 -7.69
C VAL A 112 2.89 7.49 -6.94
N ALA A 113 4.01 7.61 -7.65
CA ALA A 113 5.33 7.70 -7.03
C ALA A 113 5.48 8.97 -6.17
N CYS A 114 5.09 10.13 -6.69
CA CYS A 114 5.11 11.39 -5.96
C CYS A 114 4.20 11.33 -4.72
N ALA A 115 2.96 10.87 -4.88
CA ALA A 115 2.04 10.69 -3.75
C ALA A 115 2.62 9.77 -2.67
N TYR A 116 3.26 8.67 -3.07
CA TYR A 116 3.86 7.72 -2.13
C TYR A 116 5.10 8.26 -1.40
N LEU A 117 5.86 9.13 -2.06
CA LEU A 117 7.01 9.83 -1.49
C LEU A 117 6.61 11.06 -0.66
N GLY A 118 5.36 11.53 -0.76
CA GLY A 118 4.91 12.79 -0.16
C GLY A 118 5.45 14.02 -0.89
N GLU A 119 5.78 13.88 -2.18
CA GLU A 119 6.26 14.94 -3.06
C GLU A 119 5.08 15.51 -3.88
N GLU A 120 5.06 16.82 -4.13
CA GLU A 120 4.03 17.43 -4.99
C GLU A 120 4.25 17.06 -6.46
N THR A 121 3.17 16.77 -7.18
CA THR A 121 3.20 16.65 -8.65
C THR A 121 3.23 18.05 -9.25
N SER A 122 4.43 18.58 -9.52
CA SER A 122 4.64 19.83 -10.25
C SER A 122 4.16 19.77 -11.71
#